data_AF-A0ABD1XTH0-F1
#
_entry.id   AF-A0ABD1XTH0-F1
#
_cell.length_a   1.000
_cell.length_b   1.000
_cell.length_c   1.000
_cell.angle_alpha   90.00
_cell.angle_beta   90.00
_cell.angle_gamma   90.00
#
_symmetry.space_group_name_H-M   'P 1'
#
loop_
_entity.id
_entity.type
_entity.pdbx_description
1 polymer ?
#
loop_
_entity_poly.entity_id
_entity_poly.type
_entity_poly.pdbx_seq_one_letter_code
_entity_poly.pdbx_strand_id
1 'polypeptide(L)'
;MGNNTKLWVADLITTCLGGRNRKVAEAFAKHGGTRSFDELEGELLNGQKLQGVLTAAEVFSVLEAKTWEESFPLFLTVHAIATGPVPPSAIVEYSERARKL
;
A
#
# COMPACT_ATOMS: atom_id res chain seq x y z
N MET A 1 20.13 -26.31 8.22
CA MET A 1 19.51 -24.97 8.20
C MET A 1 18.66 -24.85 6.94
N GLY A 2 17.34 -25.02 7.04
CA GLY A 2 16.43 -25.08 5.89
C GLY A 2 15.64 -23.77 5.69
N ASN A 3 15.78 -23.17 4.50
CA ASN A 3 14.74 -22.61 3.63
C ASN A 3 13.63 -21.67 4.18
N ASN A 4 13.83 -20.94 5.28
CA ASN A 4 12.87 -19.90 5.71
C ASN A 4 12.65 -18.78 4.68
N THR A 5 13.53 -18.64 3.69
CA THR A 5 13.40 -17.63 2.63
C THR A 5 12.21 -17.87 1.69
N LYS A 6 11.68 -19.10 1.60
CA LYS A 6 10.58 -19.40 0.66
C LYS A 6 9.20 -19.00 1.20
N LEU A 7 9.02 -18.99 2.52
CA LEU A 7 7.70 -18.79 3.13
C LEU A 7 7.22 -17.35 2.98
N TRP A 8 8.08 -16.37 3.32
CA TRP A 8 7.69 -14.96 3.23
C TRP A 8 7.45 -14.49 1.79
N VAL A 9 8.19 -15.03 0.82
CA VAL A 9 7.95 -14.76 -0.61
C VAL A 9 6.61 -15.35 -1.04
N ALA A 10 6.30 -16.58 -0.62
CA ALA A 10 5.02 -17.22 -0.93
C ALA A 10 3.83 -16.49 -0.31
N ASP A 11 3.97 -16.03 0.94
CA ASP A 11 2.95 -15.25 1.65
C ASP A 11 2.71 -13.91 0.96
N LEU A 12 3.79 -13.23 0.52
CA LEU A 12 3.69 -11.99 -0.24
C LEU A 12 2.95 -12.20 -1.56
N ILE A 13 3.35 -13.19 -2.36
CA ILE A 13 2.70 -13.50 -3.64
C ILE A 13 1.22 -13.80 -3.44
N THR A 14 0.89 -14.68 -2.49
CA THR A 14 -0.49 -15.08 -2.23
C THR A 14 -1.34 -13.90 -1.77
N THR A 15 -0.79 -13.03 -0.91
CA THR A 15 -1.45 -11.81 -0.45
C THR A 15 -1.66 -10.81 -1.59
N CYS A 16 -0.67 -10.64 -2.48
CA CYS A 16 -0.74 -9.74 -3.62
C CYS A 16 -1.64 -10.24 -4.74
N LEU A 17 -1.99 -11.54 -4.80
CA LEU A 17 -2.87 -12.12 -5.81
C LEU A 17 -4.32 -12.31 -5.34
N GLY A 18 -4.53 -12.61 -4.05
CA GLY A 18 -5.86 -12.96 -3.52
C GLY A 18 -6.28 -12.21 -2.27
N GLY A 19 -5.43 -11.36 -1.70
CA GLY A 19 -5.68 -10.74 -0.40
C GLY A 19 -6.73 -9.63 -0.42
N ARG A 20 -7.27 -9.34 0.78
CA ARG A 20 -8.25 -8.27 1.03
C ARG A 20 -7.70 -6.89 0.65
N ASN A 21 -6.42 -6.64 0.95
CA ASN A 21 -5.72 -5.42 0.56
C ASN A 21 -5.75 -5.22 -0.96
N ARG A 22 -5.45 -6.28 -1.74
CA ARG A 22 -5.49 -6.24 -3.20
C ARG A 22 -6.89 -5.94 -3.71
N LYS A 23 -7.92 -6.63 -3.18
CA LYS A 23 -9.32 -6.45 -3.59
C LYS A 23 -9.79 -5.00 -3.41
N VAL A 24 -9.53 -4.41 -2.24
CA VAL A 24 -9.96 -3.03 -1.95
C VAL A 24 -9.11 -2.01 -2.72
N ALA A 25 -7.79 -2.19 -2.79
CA ALA A 25 -6.92 -1.30 -3.55
C ALA A 25 -7.22 -1.31 -5.06
N GLU A 26 -7.62 -2.47 -5.62
CA GLU A 26 -8.09 -2.57 -6.99
C GLU A 26 -9.35 -1.73 -7.22
N ALA A 27 -10.34 -1.84 -6.32
CA ALA A 27 -11.55 -1.04 -6.40
C ALA A 27 -11.24 0.46 -6.27
N PHE A 28 -10.40 0.84 -5.30
CA PHE A 28 -9.93 2.21 -5.12
C PHE A 28 -9.31 2.77 -6.40
N ALA A 29 -8.39 2.02 -7.04
CA ALA A 29 -7.76 2.42 -8.28
C ALA A 29 -8.75 2.51 -9.46
N LYS A 30 -9.70 1.57 -9.58
CA LYS A 30 -10.76 1.59 -10.61
C LYS A 30 -11.69 2.80 -10.48
N HIS A 31 -11.88 3.32 -9.27
CA HIS A 31 -12.60 4.55 -8.99
C HIS A 31 -11.72 5.81 -9.07
N GLY A 32 -10.49 5.71 -9.58
CA GLY A 32 -9.57 6.83 -9.73
C GLY A 32 -9.09 7.43 -8.40
N GLY A 33 -9.22 6.69 -7.29
CA GLY A 33 -8.85 7.15 -5.96
C GLY A 33 -9.84 8.13 -5.32
N THR A 34 -11.06 8.23 -5.85
CA THR A 34 -12.09 9.17 -5.36
C THR A 34 -12.94 8.63 -4.21
N ARG A 35 -13.08 7.30 -4.11
CA ARG A 35 -13.78 6.63 -3.00
C ARG A 35 -12.82 6.34 -1.87
N SER A 36 -13.28 6.45 -0.62
CA SER A 36 -12.41 6.21 0.53
C SER A 36 -12.19 4.72 0.77
N PHE A 37 -11.06 4.38 1.40
CA PHE A 37 -10.79 3.00 1.81
C PHE A 37 -11.80 2.48 2.85
N ASP A 38 -12.33 3.34 3.72
CA ASP A 38 -13.35 2.96 4.70
C ASP A 38 -14.68 2.57 4.04
N GLU A 39 -15.10 3.34 3.03
CA GLU A 39 -16.30 3.07 2.24
C GLU A 39 -16.17 1.73 1.51
N LEU A 40 -15.04 1.52 0.85
CA LEU A 40 -14.76 0.29 0.11
C LEU A 40 -14.53 -0.92 1.03
N GLU A 41 -13.95 -0.74 2.23
CA GLU A 41 -13.87 -1.78 3.25
C GLU A 41 -15.27 -2.26 3.65
N GLY A 42 -16.16 -1.32 3.98
CA GLY A 42 -17.54 -1.62 4.39
C GLY A 42 -18.30 -2.40 3.32
N GLU A 43 -18.14 -2.02 2.06
CA GLU A 43 -18.79 -2.67 0.92
C GLU A 43 -18.19 -4.05 0.58
N LEU A 44 -16.86 -4.15 0.55
CA LEU A 44 -16.19 -5.29 -0.10
C LEU A 44 -15.75 -6.39 0.87
N LEU A 45 -15.62 -6.07 2.16
CA LEU A 45 -14.98 -6.95 3.14
C LEU A 45 -15.92 -7.54 4.19
N ASN A 46 -17.23 -7.23 4.16
CA ASN A 46 -18.25 -7.85 5.02
C ASN A 46 -17.84 -7.91 6.51
N GLY A 47 -17.32 -6.80 7.05
CA GLY A 47 -16.86 -6.70 8.44
C GLY A 47 -15.41 -7.13 8.69
N GLN A 48 -14.68 -7.62 7.69
CA GLN A 48 -13.25 -7.87 7.80
C GLN A 48 -12.44 -6.58 7.64
N LYS A 49 -11.38 -6.43 8.43
CA LYS A 49 -10.55 -5.22 8.44
C LYS A 49 -9.48 -5.16 7.35
N LEU A 50 -9.30 -3.97 6.77
CA LEU A 50 -8.25 -3.64 5.83
C LEU A 50 -6.99 -3.17 6.59
N GLN A 51 -6.00 -4.04 6.74
CA GLN A 51 -4.79 -3.70 7.50
C GLN A 51 -3.75 -2.92 6.69
N GLY A 52 -3.74 -3.05 5.36
CA GLY A 52 -2.69 -2.48 4.52
C GLY A 52 -2.59 -0.95 4.59
N VAL A 53 -3.72 -0.25 4.72
CA VAL A 53 -3.74 1.23 4.83
C VAL A 53 -3.17 1.68 6.17
N LEU A 54 -3.54 1.01 7.26
CA LEU A 54 -3.02 1.29 8.60
C LEU A 54 -1.51 1.03 8.67
N THR A 55 -1.07 -0.13 8.16
CA THR A 55 0.35 -0.47 8.11
C THR A 55 1.15 0.52 7.24
N ALA A 56 0.59 1.01 6.12
CA ALA A 56 1.27 2.00 5.30
C ALA A 56 1.49 3.33 6.04
N ALA A 57 0.53 3.75 6.88
CA ALA A 57 0.69 4.92 7.73
C ALA A 57 1.76 4.72 8.82
N GLU A 58 1.74 3.57 9.50
CA GLU A 58 2.75 3.23 10.52
C GLU A 58 4.16 3.15 9.93
N VAL A 59 4.32 2.52 8.76
CA VAL A 59 5.60 2.46 8.05
C VAL A 59 6.06 3.86 7.68
N PHE A 60 5.18 4.71 7.16
CA PHE A 60 5.51 6.09 6.83
C PHE A 60 6.03 6.85 8.07
N SER A 61 5.35 6.77 9.22
CA SER A 61 5.81 7.40 10.47
C SER A 61 7.21 6.95 10.89
N VAL A 62 7.55 5.67 10.70
CA VAL A 62 8.89 5.16 11.00
C VAL A 62 9.93 5.70 10.02
N LEU A 63 9.61 5.76 8.73
CA LEU A 63 10.52 6.27 7.71
C LEU A 63 10.82 7.76 7.92
N GLU A 64 9.80 8.56 8.23
CA GLU A 64 9.92 9.99 8.56
C GLU A 64 10.81 10.19 9.80
N ALA A 65 10.56 9.44 10.87
CA ALA A 65 11.37 9.51 12.10
C ALA A 65 12.84 9.10 11.90
N LYS A 66 13.16 8.40 10.81
CA LYS A 66 14.50 7.94 10.46
C LYS A 66 15.12 8.67 9.27
N THR A 67 14.39 9.63 8.69
CA THR A 67 14.78 10.32 7.45
C THR A 67 15.17 9.32 6.34
N TRP A 68 14.37 8.27 6.14
CA TRP A 68 14.62 7.18 5.18
C TRP A 68 13.67 7.21 3.97
N GLU A 69 12.91 8.27 3.79
CA GLU A 69 11.89 8.42 2.76
C GLU A 69 12.45 8.16 1.36
N GLU A 70 13.64 8.73 1.07
CA GLU A 70 14.33 8.55 -0.21
C GLU A 70 14.81 7.11 -0.45
N SER A 71 15.08 6.37 0.62
CA SER A 71 15.51 4.97 0.53
C SER A 71 14.35 4.02 0.21
N PHE A 72 13.11 4.44 0.48
CA PHE A 72 11.91 3.61 0.32
C PHE A 72 10.78 4.33 -0.43
N PRO A 73 11.03 4.80 -1.67
CA PRO A 73 10.08 5.66 -2.39
C PRO A 73 8.77 4.97 -2.75
N LEU A 74 8.76 3.64 -2.86
CA LEU A 74 7.55 2.86 -3.07
C LEU A 74 6.60 2.95 -1.86
N PHE A 75 7.11 2.81 -0.63
CA PHE A 75 6.26 2.93 0.58
C PHE A 75 5.72 4.35 0.73
N LEU A 76 6.53 5.36 0.42
CA LEU A 76 6.12 6.75 0.38
C LEU A 76 4.97 6.98 -0.60
N THR A 77 5.12 6.43 -1.81
CA THR A 77 4.11 6.56 -2.87
C THR A 77 2.82 5.82 -2.50
N VAL A 78 2.91 4.62 -1.92
CA VAL A 78 1.73 3.88 -1.43
C VAL A 78 0.99 4.67 -0.36
N HIS A 79 1.71 5.24 0.62
CA HIS A 79 1.11 6.07 1.66
C HIS A 79 0.45 7.33 1.06
N ALA A 80 1.12 8.02 0.15
CA ALA A 80 0.61 9.21 -0.53
C ALA A 80 -0.61 8.91 -1.42
N ILE A 81 -0.69 7.73 -2.04
CA ILE A 81 -1.89 7.31 -2.76
C ILE A 81 -3.03 7.06 -1.76
N ALA A 82 -2.71 6.38 -0.65
CA ALA A 82 -3.70 5.99 0.34
C ALA A 82 -4.33 7.18 1.09
N THR A 83 -3.58 8.27 1.29
CA THR A 83 -4.04 9.49 1.98
C THR A 83 -4.65 10.53 1.05
N GLY A 84 -4.58 10.34 -0.28
CA GLY A 84 -5.16 11.24 -1.28
C GLY A 84 -4.30 12.36 -1.89
N PRO A 85 -3.05 12.69 -1.50
CA PRO A 85 -2.26 13.74 -2.17
C PRO A 85 -1.82 13.41 -3.60
N VAL A 86 -1.87 12.14 -4.05
CA VAL A 86 -1.49 11.75 -5.41
C VAL A 86 -2.44 10.68 -5.98
N PRO A 87 -2.63 10.63 -7.32
CA PRO A 87 -3.53 9.66 -7.93
C PRO A 87 -2.95 8.24 -7.90
N PRO A 88 -3.79 7.18 -8.00
CA PRO A 88 -3.33 5.79 -8.05
C PRO A 88 -2.31 5.50 -9.16
N SER A 89 -2.36 6.24 -10.28
CA SER A 89 -1.41 6.11 -11.39
C SER A 89 0.03 6.43 -10.99
N ALA A 90 0.25 7.20 -9.92
CA ALA A 90 1.60 7.52 -9.43
C ALA A 90 2.40 6.27 -9.01
N ILE A 91 1.74 5.13 -8.80
CA ILE A 91 2.39 3.88 -8.37
C ILE A 91 3.45 3.37 -9.36
N VAL A 92 3.33 3.67 -10.66
CA VAL A 92 4.32 3.25 -11.67
C VAL A 92 5.47 4.25 -11.85
N GLU A 93 5.34 5.45 -11.29
CA GLU A 93 6.32 6.54 -11.33
C GLU A 93 7.04 6.73 -9.97
N TYR A 94 6.88 5.78 -9.05
CA TYR A 94 7.37 5.88 -7.66
C TYR A 94 8.87 6.23 -7.56
N SER A 95 9.69 5.71 -8.47
CA SER A 95 11.15 5.92 -8.48
C SER A 95 11.56 7.35 -8.87
N GLU A 96 10.72 8.06 -9.62
CA GLU A 96 10.98 9.43 -10.04
C GLU A 96 10.58 10.45 -8.96
N ARG A 97 9.65 10.08 -8.07
CA ARG A 97 9.21 10.90 -6.93
C ARG A 97 10.20 10.94 -5.78
N ALA A 98 11.05 9.91 -5.65
CA ALA A 98 12.13 9.87 -4.66
C ALA A 98 13.08 11.07 -4.73
N ARG A 99 13.14 11.75 -5.89
CA ARG A 99 14.09 12.83 -6.18
C ARG A 99 13.47 14.24 -6.10
N LYS A 100 12.19 14.35 -5.76
CA LYS A 100 11.42 15.62 -5.82
C LYS A 100 10.81 16.06 -4.49
N LEU A 101 11.10 15.34 -3.41
CA LEU A 101 10.90 15.80 -2.03
C LEU A 101 12.25 16.27 -1.50
#